data_AF-D2CRA5-F1
#
_entry.id   AF-D2CRA5-F1
#
_cell.length_a   1.000
_cell.length_b   1.000
_cell.length_c   1.000
_cell.angle_alpha   90.00
_cell.angle_beta   90.00
_cell.angle_gamma   90.00
#
_symmetry.space_group_name_H-M   'P 1'
#
loop_
_entity.id
_entity.type
_entity.pdbx_description
1 polymer ?
#
loop_
_entity_poly.entity_id
_entity_poly.type
_entity_poly.pdbx_seq_one_letter_code
_entity_poly.pdbx_strand_id
1 'polypeptide(L)'
;TTPAAIDNCLNVADRFDIQVAVHTDTLNESGFVEDTLAAFKDRAIHTYHTEGAGGGHAPDIIKACGLANVLPSSTIPTRPYTVNTVDEHLDMLMVCHHLDPNIPEDVAFADSRIRKETIAAEDILHDLGAFSMIASDSQAMGRVGEVIIRTWQTAHKMKVQRGLLVPGVHNDNGRAQRYIAKY
;
A
#
# COMPACT_ATOMS: atom_id res chain seq x y z
N THR A 1 10.74 -11.89 -0.28
CA THR A 1 9.92 -12.90 0.42
C THR A 1 9.59 -14.01 -0.55
N THR A 2 9.86 -15.28 -0.24
CA THR A 2 9.70 -16.38 -1.22
C THR A 2 8.38 -17.15 -1.05
N PRO A 3 7.83 -17.77 -2.11
CA PRO A 3 6.63 -18.61 -2.03
C PRO A 3 6.69 -19.70 -0.95
N ALA A 4 7.85 -20.34 -0.76
CA ALA A 4 8.04 -21.37 0.27
C ALA A 4 7.93 -20.80 1.70
N ALA A 5 8.48 -19.60 1.93
CA ALA A 5 8.38 -18.93 3.22
C ALA A 5 6.94 -18.49 3.52
N ILE A 6 6.24 -17.96 2.51
CA ILE A 6 4.82 -17.58 2.58
C ILE A 6 3.97 -18.80 2.94
N ASP A 7 4.11 -19.90 2.22
CA ASP A 7 3.31 -21.11 2.44
C ASP A 7 3.51 -21.68 3.84
N ASN A 8 4.76 -21.77 4.30
CA ASN A 8 5.07 -22.23 5.65
C ASN A 8 4.51 -21.28 6.73
N CYS A 9 4.66 -19.97 6.55
CA CYS A 9 4.17 -18.98 7.51
C CYS A 9 2.64 -19.05 7.64
N LEU A 10 1.92 -19.12 6.53
CA LEU A 10 0.45 -19.24 6.53
C LEU A 10 -0.03 -20.58 7.11
N ASN A 11 0.69 -21.69 6.87
CA ASN A 11 0.38 -22.97 7.53
C ASN A 11 0.51 -22.88 9.07
N VAL A 12 1.46 -22.08 9.57
CA VAL A 12 1.59 -21.82 11.00
C VAL A 12 0.47 -20.88 11.46
N ALA A 13 0.15 -19.84 10.69
CA ALA A 13 -0.91 -18.89 11.01
C ALA A 13 -2.26 -19.58 11.25
N ASP A 14 -2.67 -20.47 10.33
CA ASP A 14 -3.91 -21.24 10.44
C ASP A 14 -3.92 -22.16 11.68
N ARG A 15 -2.76 -22.72 12.06
CA ARG A 15 -2.64 -23.61 13.23
C ARG A 15 -2.75 -22.88 14.55
N PHE A 16 -2.38 -21.60 14.59
CA PHE A 16 -2.30 -20.82 15.82
C PHE A 16 -3.32 -19.67 15.88
N ASP A 17 -4.18 -19.52 14.88
CA ASP A 17 -5.18 -18.45 14.76
C ASP A 17 -4.57 -17.05 14.92
N ILE A 18 -3.51 -16.78 14.15
CA ILE A 18 -2.80 -15.50 14.13
C ILE A 18 -2.79 -14.91 12.73
N GLN A 19 -2.75 -13.58 12.63
CA GLN A 19 -2.63 -12.89 11.34
C GLN A 19 -1.20 -12.90 10.81
N VAL A 20 -1.04 -12.87 9.48
CA VAL A 20 0.24 -12.67 8.80
C VAL A 20 0.22 -11.35 8.04
N ALA A 21 1.15 -10.47 8.37
CA ALA A 21 1.44 -9.29 7.55
C ALA A 21 2.58 -9.59 6.58
N VAL A 22 2.47 -9.13 5.33
CA VAL A 22 3.49 -9.39 4.30
C VAL A 22 3.96 -8.11 3.61
N HIS A 23 5.28 -8.02 3.46
CA HIS A 23 5.98 -7.17 2.50
C HIS A 23 6.53 -8.11 1.40
N THR A 24 6.04 -7.98 0.17
CA THR A 24 6.31 -8.96 -0.89
C THR A 24 7.63 -8.69 -1.61
N ASP A 25 7.99 -9.57 -2.55
CA ASP A 25 9.27 -9.55 -3.25
C ASP A 25 9.35 -8.43 -4.31
N THR A 26 9.81 -7.25 -3.92
CA THR A 26 9.95 -6.10 -4.83
C THR A 26 10.78 -6.41 -6.07
N LEU A 27 11.81 -7.27 -5.93
CA LEU A 27 12.73 -7.61 -6.99
C LEU A 27 12.15 -8.62 -7.99
N ASN A 28 11.00 -9.22 -7.67
CA ASN A 28 10.46 -10.36 -8.40
C ASN A 28 11.48 -11.51 -8.53
N GLU A 29 12.38 -11.67 -7.55
CA GLU A 29 13.46 -12.65 -7.58
C GLU A 29 12.92 -14.09 -7.61
N SER A 30 11.88 -14.33 -6.81
CA SER A 30 11.28 -15.65 -6.61
C SER A 30 10.00 -15.89 -7.44
N GLY A 31 9.65 -14.94 -8.31
CA GLY A 31 8.42 -14.92 -9.10
C GLY A 31 7.81 -13.52 -9.16
N PHE A 32 6.81 -13.35 -10.02
CA PHE A 32 6.02 -12.11 -10.09
C PHE A 32 4.90 -12.10 -9.05
N VAL A 33 4.10 -11.04 -9.03
CA VAL A 33 3.00 -10.90 -8.09
C VAL A 33 2.05 -12.11 -8.14
N GLU A 34 1.78 -12.65 -9.33
CA GLU A 34 0.91 -13.81 -9.52
C GLU A 34 1.41 -15.06 -8.78
N ASP A 35 2.73 -15.28 -8.74
CA ASP A 35 3.34 -16.42 -8.03
C ASP A 35 3.17 -16.27 -6.51
N THR A 36 3.37 -15.06 -5.99
CA THR A 36 3.13 -14.74 -4.58
C THR A 36 1.65 -14.88 -4.21
N LEU A 37 0.74 -14.38 -5.05
CA LEU A 37 -0.70 -14.51 -4.83
C LEU A 37 -1.13 -15.98 -4.84
N ALA A 38 -0.57 -16.80 -5.75
CA ALA A 38 -0.79 -18.25 -5.77
C ALA A 38 -0.26 -18.93 -4.50
N ALA A 39 0.85 -18.46 -3.95
CA ALA A 39 1.41 -18.96 -2.69
C ALA A 39 0.50 -18.69 -1.48
N PHE A 40 -0.39 -17.68 -1.53
CA PHE A 40 -1.38 -17.45 -0.48
C PHE A 40 -2.38 -18.61 -0.36
N LYS A 41 -2.70 -19.30 -1.47
CA LYS A 41 -3.68 -20.40 -1.53
C LYS A 41 -5.02 -20.03 -0.86
N ASP A 42 -5.51 -18.83 -1.15
CA ASP A 42 -6.75 -18.25 -0.61
C ASP A 42 -6.82 -18.12 0.93
N ARG A 43 -5.69 -18.29 1.64
CA ARG A 43 -5.63 -18.06 3.10
C ARG A 43 -5.61 -16.58 3.43
N ALA A 44 -6.16 -16.23 4.59
CA ALA A 44 -6.23 -14.85 5.05
C ALA A 44 -4.83 -14.26 5.22
N ILE A 45 -4.60 -13.07 4.65
CA ILE A 45 -3.30 -12.39 4.75
C ILE A 45 -3.48 -10.87 4.70
N HIS A 46 -2.69 -10.16 5.49
CA HIS A 46 -2.61 -8.71 5.47
C HIS A 46 -1.44 -8.26 4.57
N THR A 47 -1.74 -7.65 3.43
CA THR A 47 -0.71 -7.01 2.60
C THR A 47 -0.39 -5.62 3.14
N TYR A 48 0.85 -5.41 3.57
CA TYR A 48 1.29 -4.11 4.05
C TYR A 48 1.61 -3.19 2.86
N HIS A 49 1.46 -1.86 3.03
CA HIS A 49 1.71 -0.81 2.03
C HIS A 49 1.38 -1.27 0.58
N THR A 50 0.15 -1.75 0.39
CA THR A 50 -0.29 -2.54 -0.78
C THR A 50 -0.13 -1.80 -2.11
N GLU A 51 -0.02 -0.48 -2.10
CA GLU A 51 0.30 0.31 -3.29
C GLU A 51 1.71 0.04 -3.85
N GLY A 52 2.68 -0.22 -2.98
CA GLY A 52 4.01 -0.72 -3.33
C GLY A 52 5.18 0.26 -3.15
N ALA A 53 4.98 1.56 -2.89
CA ALA A 53 6.09 2.48 -2.62
C ALA A 53 6.87 2.07 -1.34
N GLY A 54 6.15 1.72 -0.28
CA GLY A 54 6.71 1.13 0.95
C GLY A 54 7.36 -0.24 0.71
N GLY A 55 7.02 -0.89 -0.40
CA GLY A 55 7.66 -2.09 -0.95
C GLY A 55 6.67 -3.18 -1.34
N GLY A 56 7.11 -4.09 -2.19
CA GLY A 56 6.29 -5.12 -2.81
C GLY A 56 6.53 -5.21 -4.31
N HIS A 57 5.99 -6.26 -4.94
CA HIS A 57 6.22 -6.58 -6.36
C HIS A 57 6.09 -5.34 -7.23
N ALA A 58 7.18 -4.98 -7.92
CA ALA A 58 7.20 -3.86 -8.84
C ALA A 58 6.75 -4.33 -10.24
N PRO A 59 5.77 -3.65 -10.89
CA PRO A 59 5.08 -2.44 -10.45
C PRO A 59 3.68 -2.67 -9.82
N ASP A 60 3.27 -3.92 -9.61
CA ASP A 60 1.85 -4.29 -9.63
C ASP A 60 1.33 -5.04 -8.40
N ILE A 61 2.03 -4.97 -7.26
CA ILE A 61 1.53 -5.45 -5.96
C ILE A 61 0.13 -4.91 -5.60
N ILE A 62 -0.23 -3.73 -6.10
CA ILE A 62 -1.55 -3.12 -5.90
C ILE A 62 -2.72 -4.02 -6.35
N LYS A 63 -2.48 -4.98 -7.27
CA LYS A 63 -3.46 -6.00 -7.67
C LYS A 63 -4.02 -6.79 -6.48
N ALA A 64 -3.24 -6.95 -5.40
CA ALA A 64 -3.64 -7.72 -4.22
C ALA A 64 -4.92 -7.18 -3.55
N CYS A 65 -5.23 -5.88 -3.68
CA CYS A 65 -6.46 -5.30 -3.11
C CYS A 65 -7.75 -5.80 -3.80
N GLY A 66 -7.63 -6.53 -4.91
CA GLY A 66 -8.76 -7.14 -5.60
C GLY A 66 -9.11 -8.56 -5.13
N LEU A 67 -8.32 -9.14 -4.22
CA LEU A 67 -8.50 -10.52 -3.76
C LEU A 67 -9.31 -10.59 -2.47
N ALA A 68 -10.23 -11.57 -2.39
CA ALA A 68 -11.16 -11.70 -1.28
C ALA A 68 -10.49 -12.12 0.05
N ASN A 69 -9.38 -12.85 -0.02
CA ASN A 69 -8.63 -13.32 1.15
C ASN A 69 -7.57 -12.30 1.64
N VAL A 70 -7.41 -11.18 0.94
CA VAL A 70 -6.42 -10.16 1.27
C VAL A 70 -7.07 -9.04 2.08
N LEU A 71 -6.41 -8.64 3.16
CA LEU A 71 -6.74 -7.46 3.97
C LEU A 71 -5.74 -6.34 3.63
N PRO A 72 -6.01 -5.48 2.65
CA PRO A 72 -5.02 -4.52 2.16
C PRO A 72 -4.94 -3.27 3.05
N SER A 73 -3.71 -2.89 3.43
CA SER A 73 -3.45 -1.60 4.08
C SER A 73 -2.49 -0.73 3.27
N SER A 74 -2.57 0.58 3.52
CA SER A 74 -1.57 1.57 3.10
C SER A 74 -0.69 2.00 4.26
N THR A 75 0.46 2.58 3.91
CA THR A 75 1.27 3.38 4.83
C THR A 75 1.17 4.85 4.46
N ILE A 76 1.39 5.74 5.43
CA ILE A 76 0.89 7.11 5.32
C ILE A 76 1.72 8.10 4.49
N PRO A 77 3.02 7.93 4.16
CA PRO A 77 3.71 8.97 3.39
C PRO A 77 3.18 9.21 1.99
N THR A 78 2.60 8.19 1.35
CA THR A 78 1.93 8.36 0.05
C THR A 78 0.57 9.05 0.17
N ARG A 79 0.08 9.32 1.39
CA ARG A 79 -1.30 9.71 1.67
C ARG A 79 -1.44 11.20 2.02
N PRO A 80 -2.28 11.95 1.29
CA PRO A 80 -2.69 11.70 -0.09
C PRO A 80 -1.54 11.97 -1.07
N TYR A 81 -1.73 11.59 -2.34
CA TYR A 81 -0.82 12.03 -3.40
C TYR A 81 -0.81 13.56 -3.52
N THR A 82 0.37 14.18 -3.43
CA THR A 82 0.57 15.64 -3.52
C THR A 82 1.71 15.97 -4.48
N VAL A 83 1.91 17.26 -4.76
CA VAL A 83 2.94 17.75 -5.69
C VAL A 83 4.36 17.35 -5.29
N ASN A 84 4.66 17.17 -4.01
CA ASN A 84 6.00 16.81 -3.53
C ASN A 84 6.16 15.31 -3.28
N THR A 85 5.09 14.51 -3.43
CA THR A 85 5.11 13.10 -3.00
C THR A 85 6.13 12.28 -3.77
N VAL A 86 6.21 12.43 -5.09
CA VAL A 86 7.14 11.62 -5.92
C VAL A 86 8.59 11.98 -5.60
N ASP A 87 8.94 13.26 -5.64
CA ASP A 87 10.31 13.72 -5.38
C ASP A 87 10.78 13.35 -3.97
N GLU A 88 9.93 13.52 -2.96
CA GLU A 88 10.22 13.10 -1.58
C GLU A 88 10.47 11.60 -1.47
N HIS A 89 9.63 10.78 -2.12
CA HIS A 89 9.71 9.32 -1.98
C HIS A 89 10.88 8.73 -2.77
N LEU A 90 11.21 9.31 -3.93
CA LEU A 90 12.36 8.90 -4.71
C LEU A 90 13.65 9.11 -3.91
N ASP A 91 13.86 10.31 -3.37
CA ASP A 91 15.03 10.63 -2.54
C ASP A 91 15.05 9.79 -1.25
N MET A 92 13.91 9.66 -0.56
CA MET A 92 13.80 8.81 0.64
C MET A 92 14.19 7.37 0.34
N LEU A 93 13.72 6.79 -0.77
CA LEU A 93 14.02 5.42 -1.16
C LEU A 93 15.51 5.24 -1.43
N MET A 94 16.11 6.17 -2.18
CA MET A 94 17.53 6.15 -2.52
C MET A 94 18.40 6.22 -1.27
N VAL A 95 18.08 7.11 -0.32
CA VAL A 95 18.78 7.20 0.97
C VAL A 95 18.61 5.91 1.78
N CYS A 96 17.38 5.39 1.92
CA CYS A 96 17.11 4.19 2.71
C CYS A 96 17.83 2.95 2.18
N HIS A 97 18.02 2.85 0.86
CA HIS A 97 18.65 1.70 0.20
C HIS A 97 20.11 1.95 -0.18
N HIS A 98 20.68 3.09 0.20
CA HIS A 98 22.05 3.50 -0.13
C HIS A 98 22.36 3.44 -1.64
N LEU A 99 21.39 3.87 -2.45
CA LEU A 99 21.46 3.88 -3.90
C LEU A 99 22.25 5.11 -4.39
N ASP A 100 22.98 4.95 -5.50
CA ASP A 100 23.75 6.02 -6.14
C ASP A 100 23.00 6.55 -7.38
N PRO A 101 22.68 7.86 -7.46
CA PRO A 101 22.05 8.45 -8.63
C PRO A 101 22.91 8.39 -9.90
N ASN A 102 24.19 8.05 -9.78
CA ASN A 102 25.10 7.86 -10.91
C ASN A 102 25.11 6.41 -11.43
N ILE A 103 24.45 5.46 -10.75
CA ILE A 103 24.33 4.07 -11.18
C ILE A 103 22.96 3.87 -11.86
N PRO A 104 22.91 3.56 -13.18
CA PRO A 104 21.65 3.43 -13.90
C PRO A 104 20.70 2.36 -13.33
N GLU A 105 21.24 1.25 -12.82
CA GLU A 105 20.48 0.15 -12.22
C GLU A 105 19.79 0.58 -10.91
N ASP A 106 20.47 1.40 -10.11
CA ASP A 106 19.95 1.96 -8.86
C ASP A 106 18.79 2.92 -9.14
N VAL A 107 18.96 3.80 -10.13
CA VAL A 107 17.90 4.70 -10.60
C VAL A 107 16.71 3.90 -11.16
N ALA A 108 16.98 2.87 -11.98
CA ALA A 108 15.93 2.02 -12.53
C ALA A 108 15.15 1.27 -11.45
N PHE A 109 15.82 0.78 -10.41
CA PHE A 109 15.16 0.18 -9.24
C PHE A 109 14.28 1.21 -8.52
N ALA A 110 14.79 2.42 -8.28
CA ALA A 110 14.04 3.48 -7.60
C ALA A 110 12.78 3.88 -8.39
N ASP A 111 12.91 4.12 -9.69
CA ASP A 111 11.81 4.45 -10.61
C ASP A 111 10.79 3.32 -10.73
N SER A 112 11.26 2.06 -10.68
CA SER A 112 10.36 0.91 -10.72
C SER A 112 9.44 0.84 -9.50
N ARG A 113 9.87 1.39 -8.35
CA ARG A 113 9.17 1.31 -7.05
C ARG A 113 8.35 2.56 -6.74
N ILE A 114 8.87 3.76 -6.99
CA ILE A 114 8.17 5.03 -6.72
C ILE A 114 7.42 5.48 -7.97
N ARG A 115 6.13 5.16 -8.04
CA ARG A 115 5.32 5.38 -9.26
C ARG A 115 4.17 6.32 -8.98
N LYS A 116 4.10 7.44 -9.70
CA LYS A 116 3.01 8.41 -9.58
C LYS A 116 1.64 7.78 -9.86
N GLU A 117 1.58 6.81 -10.77
CA GLU A 117 0.36 6.15 -11.21
C GLU A 117 -0.27 5.34 -10.08
N THR A 118 0.51 4.51 -9.39
CA THR A 118 -0.01 3.65 -8.31
C THR A 118 -0.30 4.46 -7.05
N ILE A 119 0.52 5.46 -6.71
CA ILE A 119 0.25 6.40 -5.59
C ILE A 119 -1.06 7.18 -5.84
N ALA A 120 -1.29 7.65 -7.07
CA ALA A 120 -2.55 8.30 -7.44
C ALA A 120 -3.75 7.33 -7.43
N ALA A 121 -3.56 6.09 -7.88
CA ALA A 121 -4.60 5.07 -7.85
C ALA A 121 -4.99 4.70 -6.41
N GLU A 122 -4.03 4.63 -5.50
CA GLU A 122 -4.25 4.33 -4.08
C GLU A 122 -5.22 5.32 -3.40
N ASP A 123 -5.18 6.61 -3.74
CA ASP A 123 -6.16 7.60 -3.27
C ASP A 123 -7.59 7.19 -3.65
N ILE A 124 -7.79 6.82 -4.92
CA ILE A 124 -9.10 6.46 -5.46
C ILE A 124 -9.58 5.14 -4.87
N LEU A 125 -8.68 4.15 -4.75
CA LEU A 125 -8.99 2.84 -4.18
C LEU A 125 -9.36 2.93 -2.69
N HIS A 126 -8.77 3.86 -1.94
CA HIS A 126 -9.23 4.20 -0.59
C HIS A 126 -10.65 4.74 -0.58
N ASP A 127 -10.96 5.68 -1.47
CA ASP A 127 -12.29 6.31 -1.55
C ASP A 127 -13.36 5.32 -2.02
N LEU A 128 -13.00 4.33 -2.84
CA LEU A 128 -13.86 3.22 -3.26
C LEU A 128 -14.03 2.15 -2.17
N GLY A 129 -13.12 2.08 -1.20
CA GLY A 129 -13.13 1.07 -0.13
C GLY A 129 -12.42 -0.24 -0.50
N ALA A 130 -11.65 -0.26 -1.59
CA ALA A 130 -10.82 -1.41 -1.98
C ALA A 130 -9.58 -1.56 -1.08
N PHE A 131 -9.09 -0.45 -0.52
CA PHE A 131 -8.13 -0.48 0.58
C PHE A 131 -8.86 -0.32 1.92
N SER A 132 -8.51 -1.16 2.89
CA SER A 132 -9.30 -1.33 4.11
C SER A 132 -8.68 -0.67 5.34
N MET A 133 -7.38 -0.43 5.34
CA MET A 133 -6.65 0.07 6.52
C MET A 133 -5.59 1.12 6.14
N ILE A 134 -5.27 2.02 7.08
CA ILE A 134 -4.19 3.01 6.97
C ILE A 134 -3.32 2.89 8.23
N ALA A 135 -2.02 2.66 8.04
CA ALA A 135 -1.07 2.48 9.13
C ALA A 135 0.17 3.38 8.96
N SER A 136 1.03 3.47 9.98
CA SER A 136 2.10 4.47 10.01
C SER A 136 3.32 4.11 9.17
N ASP A 137 3.86 2.89 9.34
CA ASP A 137 5.24 2.50 9.00
C ASP A 137 6.30 3.29 9.77
N SER A 138 6.08 3.42 11.09
CA SER A 138 6.80 4.36 11.95
C SER A 138 8.32 4.31 11.79
N GLN A 139 8.90 5.42 11.29
CA GLN A 139 10.35 5.59 11.05
C GLN A 139 10.97 4.63 10.03
N ALA A 140 10.16 3.86 9.29
CA ALA A 140 10.60 2.90 8.29
C ALA A 140 9.88 3.17 6.96
N MET A 141 10.01 4.40 6.43
CA MET A 141 9.15 4.96 5.38
C MET A 141 7.76 5.38 5.86
N GLY A 142 7.67 5.96 7.07
CA GLY A 142 6.40 6.32 7.68
C GLY A 142 6.51 7.21 8.92
N ARG A 143 5.37 7.78 9.34
CA ARG A 143 5.31 8.80 10.40
C ARG A 143 4.27 8.42 11.46
N VAL A 144 4.72 8.05 12.67
CA VAL A 144 3.82 7.48 13.70
C VAL A 144 2.66 8.43 14.09
N GLY A 145 2.92 9.73 14.14
CA GLY A 145 1.95 10.74 14.58
C GLY A 145 0.94 11.20 13.53
N GLU A 146 1.01 10.68 12.30
CA GLU A 146 0.25 11.23 11.17
C GLU A 146 -0.84 10.30 10.59
N VAL A 147 -1.08 9.12 11.18
CA VAL A 147 -2.08 8.15 10.66
C VAL A 147 -3.46 8.79 10.52
N ILE A 148 -3.94 9.43 11.59
CA ILE A 148 -5.26 10.06 11.63
C ILE A 148 -5.35 11.22 10.64
N ILE A 149 -4.39 12.15 10.66
CA ILE A 149 -4.43 13.34 9.81
C ILE A 149 -4.32 12.99 8.32
N ARG A 150 -3.45 12.04 7.95
CA ARG A 150 -3.33 11.60 6.54
C ARG A 150 -4.59 10.90 6.04
N THR A 151 -5.28 10.17 6.91
CA THR A 151 -6.57 9.57 6.58
C THR A 151 -7.60 10.64 6.19
N TRP A 152 -7.74 11.69 7.01
CA TRP A 152 -8.68 12.78 6.74
C TRP A 152 -8.27 13.68 5.57
N GLN A 153 -6.97 13.91 5.36
CA GLN A 153 -6.47 14.62 4.18
C GLN A 153 -6.80 13.85 2.89
N THR A 154 -6.70 12.52 2.91
CA THR A 154 -7.09 11.68 1.78
C THR A 154 -8.59 11.76 1.51
N ALA A 155 -9.43 11.64 2.56
CA ALA A 155 -10.87 11.83 2.43
C ALA A 155 -11.24 13.21 1.86
N HIS A 156 -10.58 14.27 2.35
CA HIS A 156 -10.76 15.63 1.87
C HIS A 156 -10.40 15.76 0.39
N LYS A 157 -9.21 15.31 -0.03
CA LYS A 157 -8.79 15.36 -1.43
C LYS A 157 -9.77 14.64 -2.35
N MET A 158 -10.23 13.46 -1.94
CA MET A 158 -11.17 12.67 -2.72
C MET A 158 -12.55 13.32 -2.82
N LYS A 159 -13.01 14.01 -1.76
CA LYS A 159 -14.19 14.87 -1.85
C LYS A 159 -14.00 15.99 -2.87
N VAL A 160 -12.86 16.70 -2.83
CA VAL A 160 -12.57 17.82 -3.74
C VAL A 160 -12.54 17.36 -5.20
N GLN A 161 -11.93 16.21 -5.49
CA GLN A 161 -11.75 15.73 -6.86
C GLN A 161 -12.92 14.89 -7.40
N ARG A 162 -13.62 14.14 -6.54
CA ARG A 162 -14.66 13.17 -6.95
C ARG A 162 -16.07 13.55 -6.49
N GLY A 163 -16.22 14.62 -5.71
CA GLY A 163 -17.51 15.07 -5.20
C GLY A 163 -18.08 14.18 -4.08
N LEU A 164 -19.40 14.10 -4.02
CA LEU A 164 -20.11 13.30 -3.01
C LEU A 164 -19.94 11.81 -3.28
N LEU A 165 -19.66 11.04 -2.23
CA LEU A 165 -19.52 9.58 -2.34
C LEU A 165 -20.87 8.90 -2.65
N VAL A 166 -21.96 9.41 -2.07
CA VAL A 166 -23.32 8.92 -2.31
C VAL A 166 -24.11 10.02 -3.02
N PRO A 167 -24.54 9.82 -4.28
CA PRO A 167 -25.35 10.79 -5.00
C PRO A 167 -26.64 11.12 -4.25
N GLY A 168 -27.03 12.41 -4.23
CA GLY A 168 -28.27 12.87 -3.59
C GLY A 168 -28.22 13.05 -2.08
N VAL A 169 -27.09 12.76 -1.42
CA VAL A 169 -26.90 13.00 0.02
C VAL A 169 -26.14 14.32 0.24
N HIS A 170 -26.69 15.24 1.02
CA HIS A 170 -26.10 16.56 1.29
C HIS A 170 -25.16 16.59 2.52
N ASN A 171 -24.41 15.52 2.76
CA ASN A 171 -23.40 15.42 3.81
C ASN A 171 -22.34 14.38 3.43
N ASP A 172 -21.25 14.33 4.18
CA ASP A 172 -20.13 13.40 3.94
C ASP A 172 -20.16 12.17 4.87
N ASN A 173 -21.27 11.87 5.55
CA ASN A 173 -21.30 10.83 6.60
C ASN A 173 -20.82 9.47 6.08
N GLY A 174 -21.24 9.07 4.88
CA GLY A 174 -20.81 7.81 4.28
C GLY A 174 -19.30 7.76 4.02
N ARG A 175 -18.70 8.89 3.60
CA ARG A 175 -17.24 9.00 3.44
C ARG A 175 -16.56 9.02 4.81
N ALA A 176 -17.06 9.80 5.76
CA ALA A 176 -16.49 9.88 7.10
C ALA A 176 -16.47 8.52 7.81
N GLN A 177 -17.57 7.77 7.75
CA GLN A 177 -17.67 6.40 8.28
C GLN A 177 -16.70 5.44 7.58
N ARG A 178 -16.58 5.53 6.25
CA ARG A 178 -15.62 4.71 5.49
C ARG A 178 -14.18 4.98 5.90
N TYR A 179 -13.80 6.23 6.13
CA TYR A 179 -12.42 6.60 6.42
C TYR A 179 -12.05 6.43 7.90
N ILE A 180 -12.96 6.72 8.83
CA ILE A 180 -12.70 6.48 10.26
C ILE A 180 -12.55 4.98 10.57
N ALA A 181 -13.18 4.10 9.79
CA ALA A 181 -13.02 2.65 9.97
C ALA A 181 -11.64 2.11 9.55
N LYS A 182 -10.75 2.95 8.97
CA LYS A 182 -9.44 2.52 8.45
C LYS A 182 -8.32 2.58 9.50
N TYR A 183 -8.57 3.16 10.68
CA TYR A 183 -7.63 3.27 11.80
C TYR A 183 -8.36 3.25 13.15
#